data_AF-A0A380B846-F1
#
_entry.id   AF-A0A380B846-F1
#
_cell.length_a   1.000
_cell.length_b   1.000
_cell.length_c   1.000
_cell.angle_alpha   90.00
_cell.angle_beta   90.00
_cell.angle_gamma   90.00
#
_symmetry.space_group_name_H-M   'P 1'
#
loop_
_entity.id
_entity.type
_entity.pdbx_description
1 polymer ?
#
loop_
_entity_poly.entity_id
_entity_poly.type
_entity_poly.pdbx_seq_one_letter_code
_entity_poly.pdbx_strand_id
1 'polypeptide(L)'
;MTLRKGSNGTAVRDLQQRLNAAGASLTVDGWFGDATQKAIEQFQDKQDLPRTGYAGVRTLALLAGESRSKFIQHSQLADAAMVLGVSFAAMASVAEVESNGFGFFACGRPTILFERHVFYRELLEQGAAAAELAAKYPNICNPARGGYTGGSGEYQRFAVAYQLNPEAAICACSWGMFQIMGFHWQALGYPSPQAFKQAMDISEGEQLKALVKFIEADPILHKALKARKWAEFAKRYNGPAYKENDYDIKLARAYQQFTAASQQQGADNVVAA
;
A
#
# COMPACT_ATOMS: atom_id res chain seq x y z
N MET A 1 -10.21 -7.92 -1.91
CA MET A 1 -10.38 -9.39 -1.86
C MET A 1 -9.34 -10.01 -2.78
N THR A 2 -8.57 -11.00 -2.31
CA THR A 2 -7.57 -11.71 -3.12
C THR A 2 -8.11 -13.08 -3.49
N LEU A 3 -8.15 -13.42 -4.78
CA LEU A 3 -8.54 -14.76 -5.23
C LEU A 3 -7.29 -15.63 -5.42
N ARG A 4 -7.38 -16.89 -5.02
CA ARG A 4 -6.29 -17.90 -5.10
C ARG A 4 -6.84 -19.29 -5.38
N LYS A 5 -5.98 -20.25 -5.69
CA LYS A 5 -6.35 -21.67 -5.86
C LYS A 5 -7.28 -22.14 -4.73
N GLY A 6 -8.39 -22.79 -5.10
CA GLY A 6 -9.46 -23.20 -4.21
C GLY A 6 -10.57 -22.17 -3.98
N SER A 7 -10.38 -20.91 -4.39
CA SER A 7 -11.47 -19.92 -4.45
C SER A 7 -12.53 -20.39 -5.44
N ASN A 8 -13.79 -20.05 -5.20
CA ASN A 8 -14.88 -20.39 -6.11
C ASN A 8 -16.01 -19.35 -6.08
N GLY A 9 -16.93 -19.45 -7.04
CA GLY A 9 -18.12 -18.61 -7.13
C GLY A 9 -18.04 -17.54 -8.21
N THR A 10 -18.93 -16.55 -8.13
CA THR A 10 -19.11 -15.52 -9.16
C THR A 10 -17.86 -14.66 -9.40
N ALA A 11 -17.12 -14.34 -8.33
CA ALA A 11 -15.86 -13.61 -8.44
C ALA A 11 -14.81 -14.35 -9.28
N VAL A 12 -14.77 -15.70 -9.20
CA VAL A 12 -13.87 -16.51 -10.02
C VAL A 12 -14.34 -16.59 -11.46
N ARG A 13 -15.66 -16.62 -11.71
CA ARG A 13 -16.19 -16.57 -13.08
C ARG A 13 -15.81 -15.26 -13.77
N ASP A 14 -15.99 -14.12 -13.10
CA ASP A 14 -15.60 -12.81 -13.63
C ASP A 14 -14.09 -12.76 -13.92
N LEU A 15 -13.26 -13.24 -12.98
CA LEU A 15 -11.82 -13.39 -13.17
C LEU A 15 -11.46 -14.23 -14.42
N GLN A 16 -12.06 -15.41 -14.58
CA GLN A 16 -11.83 -16.30 -15.72
C GLN A 16 -12.26 -15.64 -17.05
N GLN A 17 -13.39 -14.92 -17.06
CA GLN A 17 -13.83 -14.16 -18.24
C GLN A 17 -12.82 -13.08 -18.62
N ARG A 18 -12.32 -12.31 -17.65
CA ARG A 18 -11.31 -11.27 -17.90
C ARG A 18 -9.98 -11.84 -18.37
N LEU A 19 -9.55 -12.97 -17.80
CA LEU A 19 -8.34 -13.66 -18.26
C LEU A 19 -8.50 -14.12 -19.71
N ASN A 20 -9.67 -14.64 -20.10
CA ASN A 20 -9.95 -15.00 -21.48
C ASN A 20 -9.94 -13.77 -22.41
N ALA A 21 -10.51 -12.64 -21.96
CA ALA A 21 -10.44 -11.38 -22.69
C ALA A 21 -8.98 -10.87 -22.83
N ALA A 22 -8.12 -11.18 -21.85
CA ALA A 22 -6.68 -10.91 -21.89
C ALA A 22 -5.86 -11.97 -22.66
N GLY A 23 -6.51 -12.92 -23.34
CA GLY A 23 -5.88 -13.90 -24.22
C GLY A 23 -5.63 -15.28 -23.62
N ALA A 24 -6.25 -15.62 -22.49
CA ALA A 24 -6.29 -16.99 -21.98
C ALA A 24 -7.40 -17.84 -22.63
N SER A 25 -7.35 -19.16 -22.41
CA SER A 25 -8.34 -20.12 -22.93
C SER A 25 -8.88 -21.01 -21.81
N LEU A 26 -9.50 -20.38 -20.81
CA LEU A 26 -10.06 -21.05 -19.63
C LEU A 26 -11.54 -21.40 -19.80
N THR A 27 -11.95 -22.50 -19.18
CA THR A 27 -13.37 -22.75 -18.89
C THR A 27 -13.85 -21.80 -17.78
N VAL A 28 -15.01 -21.15 -17.99
CA VAL A 28 -15.62 -20.25 -16.99
C VAL A 28 -16.55 -21.05 -16.07
N ASP A 29 -15.96 -21.86 -15.21
CA ASP A 29 -16.67 -22.74 -14.27
C ASP A 29 -16.88 -22.09 -12.89
N GLY A 30 -16.15 -21.02 -12.58
CA GLY A 30 -16.14 -20.41 -11.27
C GLY A 30 -15.32 -21.18 -10.24
N TRP A 31 -14.44 -22.08 -10.67
CA TRP A 31 -13.51 -22.81 -9.83
C TRP A 31 -12.07 -22.35 -10.11
N PHE A 32 -11.39 -21.87 -9.07
CA PHE A 32 -10.00 -21.45 -9.20
C PHE A 32 -9.09 -22.68 -9.03
N GLY A 33 -8.92 -23.42 -10.13
CA GLY A 33 -8.00 -24.56 -10.23
C GLY A 33 -6.63 -24.20 -10.81
N ASP A 34 -5.83 -25.23 -11.13
CA ASP A 34 -4.47 -25.08 -11.68
C ASP A 34 -4.43 -24.31 -13.00
N ALA A 35 -5.43 -24.50 -13.87
CA ALA A 35 -5.52 -23.78 -15.14
C ALA A 35 -5.67 -22.26 -14.92
N THR A 36 -6.56 -21.85 -14.00
CA THR A 36 -6.75 -20.43 -13.67
C THR A 36 -5.50 -19.83 -13.03
N GLN A 37 -4.81 -20.58 -12.16
CA GLN A 37 -3.55 -20.13 -11.56
C GLN A 37 -2.49 -19.89 -12.63
N LYS A 38 -2.28 -20.85 -13.53
CA LYS A 38 -1.30 -20.71 -14.62
C LYS A 38 -1.61 -19.53 -15.54
N ALA A 39 -2.89 -19.28 -15.85
CA ALA A 39 -3.29 -18.13 -16.65
C ALA A 39 -2.99 -16.79 -15.94
N ILE A 40 -3.20 -16.72 -14.61
CA ILE A 40 -2.83 -15.54 -13.82
C ILE A 40 -1.33 -15.33 -13.82
N GLU A 41 -0.55 -16.39 -13.60
CA GLU A 41 0.90 -16.32 -13.62
C GLU A 41 1.42 -15.77 -14.96
N GLN A 42 0.88 -16.27 -16.08
CA GLN A 42 1.22 -15.78 -17.41
C GLN A 42 0.79 -14.32 -17.63
N PHE A 43 -0.38 -13.94 -17.12
CA PHE A 43 -0.84 -12.57 -17.17
C PHE A 43 0.06 -11.64 -16.35
N GLN A 44 0.41 -12.03 -15.13
CA GLN A 44 1.30 -11.28 -14.25
C GLN A 44 2.67 -11.06 -14.88
N ASP A 45 3.24 -12.11 -15.47
CA ASP A 45 4.52 -12.04 -16.18
C ASP A 45 4.47 -11.04 -17.34
N LYS A 46 3.43 -11.10 -18.19
CA LYS A 46 3.20 -10.13 -19.29
C LYS A 46 2.98 -8.68 -18.81
N GLN A 47 2.56 -8.50 -17.56
CA GLN A 47 2.27 -7.19 -16.97
C GLN A 47 3.39 -6.69 -16.04
N ASP A 48 4.55 -7.37 -16.02
CA ASP A 48 5.69 -7.07 -15.13
C ASP A 48 5.32 -7.09 -13.64
N LEU A 49 4.33 -7.92 -13.28
CA LEU A 49 3.95 -8.20 -11.91
C LEU A 49 4.66 -9.47 -11.41
N PRO A 50 4.91 -9.59 -10.09
CA PRO A 50 5.38 -10.85 -9.53
C PRO A 50 4.46 -12.02 -9.89
N ARG A 51 5.03 -13.12 -10.38
CA ARG A 51 4.33 -14.33 -10.81
C ARG A 51 3.85 -15.16 -9.60
N THR A 52 2.95 -14.60 -8.81
CA THR A 52 2.43 -15.24 -7.58
C THR A 52 1.34 -16.26 -7.86
N GLY A 53 0.66 -16.17 -9.01
CA GLY A 53 -0.50 -16.98 -9.33
C GLY A 53 -1.78 -16.61 -8.55
N TYR A 54 -1.77 -15.50 -7.82
CA TYR A 54 -2.94 -14.97 -7.12
C TYR A 54 -3.49 -13.73 -7.81
N ALA A 55 -4.81 -13.66 -7.94
CA ALA A 55 -5.46 -12.45 -8.38
C ALA A 55 -5.66 -11.52 -7.17
N GLY A 56 -4.58 -10.83 -6.80
CA GLY A 56 -4.60 -9.69 -5.89
C GLY A 56 -5.17 -8.44 -6.56
N VAL A 57 -5.30 -7.36 -5.79
CA VAL A 57 -5.92 -6.10 -6.24
C VAL A 57 -5.31 -5.55 -7.53
N ARG A 58 -3.98 -5.61 -7.69
CA ARG A 58 -3.29 -5.14 -8.90
C ARG A 58 -3.61 -5.99 -10.13
N THR A 59 -3.58 -7.32 -9.98
CA THR A 59 -3.94 -8.24 -11.06
C THR A 59 -5.38 -8.01 -11.49
N LEU A 60 -6.30 -7.84 -10.54
CA LEU A 60 -7.71 -7.55 -10.82
C LEU A 60 -7.92 -6.19 -11.49
N ALA A 61 -7.22 -5.13 -11.06
CA ALA A 61 -7.29 -3.81 -11.69
C ALA A 61 -6.80 -3.82 -13.14
N LEU A 62 -5.67 -4.49 -13.42
CA LEU A 62 -5.18 -4.60 -14.80
C LEU A 62 -6.11 -5.43 -15.68
N LEU A 63 -6.70 -6.49 -15.13
CA LEU A 63 -7.76 -7.26 -15.80
C LEU A 63 -9.07 -6.45 -15.98
N ALA A 64 -9.24 -5.36 -15.24
CA ALA A 64 -10.32 -4.40 -15.41
C ALA A 64 -9.98 -3.23 -16.36
N GLY A 65 -8.76 -3.18 -16.90
CA GLY A 65 -8.31 -2.17 -17.84
C GLY A 65 -7.73 -0.90 -17.21
N GLU A 66 -7.38 -0.93 -15.91
CA GLU A 66 -6.71 0.20 -15.27
C GLU A 66 -5.27 0.39 -15.77
N SER A 67 -4.79 1.63 -15.76
CA SER A 67 -3.45 1.98 -16.26
C SER A 67 -2.35 1.66 -15.25
N ARG A 68 -1.25 1.07 -15.74
CA ARG A 68 -0.02 0.81 -14.98
C ARG A 68 0.76 2.07 -14.58
N SER A 69 0.45 3.24 -15.13
CA SER A 69 1.37 4.40 -15.10
C SER A 69 1.78 4.88 -13.71
N LYS A 70 0.96 4.60 -12.68
CA LYS A 70 1.28 4.95 -11.29
C LYS A 70 1.66 3.75 -10.42
N PHE A 71 1.64 2.52 -10.92
CA PHE A 71 1.87 1.31 -10.13
C PHE A 71 3.35 1.11 -9.75
N ILE A 72 3.58 0.52 -8.59
CA ILE A 72 4.91 0.06 -8.17
C ILE A 72 5.42 -0.99 -9.16
N GLN A 73 6.63 -0.77 -9.67
CA GLN A 73 7.32 -1.72 -10.55
C GLN A 73 8.14 -2.74 -9.77
N HIS A 74 8.37 -3.91 -10.36
CA HIS A 74 9.23 -4.95 -9.78
C HIS A 74 10.64 -4.44 -9.46
N SER A 75 11.24 -3.65 -10.35
CA SER A 75 12.55 -3.01 -10.15
C SER A 75 12.57 -2.15 -8.90
N GLN A 76 11.55 -1.34 -8.68
CA GLN A 76 11.43 -0.46 -7.51
C GLN A 76 11.32 -1.25 -6.20
N LEU A 77 10.64 -2.40 -6.21
CA LEU A 77 10.61 -3.32 -5.06
C LEU A 77 11.96 -3.97 -4.80
N ALA A 78 12.68 -4.35 -5.86
CA ALA A 78 14.02 -4.91 -5.76
C ALA A 78 15.01 -3.88 -5.18
N ASP A 79 14.95 -2.63 -5.65
CA ASP A 79 15.76 -1.52 -5.13
C ASP A 79 15.45 -1.26 -3.65
N ALA A 80 14.16 -1.21 -3.29
CA ALA A 80 13.73 -1.05 -1.89
C ALA A 80 14.26 -2.19 -1.00
N ALA A 81 14.22 -3.43 -1.48
CA ALA A 81 14.77 -4.58 -0.76
C ALA A 81 16.28 -4.45 -0.56
N MET A 82 17.00 -3.99 -1.58
CA MET A 82 18.44 -3.74 -1.53
C MET A 82 18.80 -2.65 -0.52
N VAL A 83 18.12 -1.50 -0.56
CA VAL A 83 18.32 -0.39 0.38
C VAL A 83 18.12 -0.85 1.82
N LEU A 84 17.05 -1.59 2.10
CA LEU A 84 16.77 -2.12 3.42
C LEU A 84 17.66 -3.33 3.80
N GLY A 85 18.43 -3.90 2.87
CA GLY A 85 19.21 -5.11 3.11
C GLY A 85 18.34 -6.30 3.53
N VAL A 86 17.19 -6.47 2.87
CA VAL A 86 16.24 -7.57 3.07
C VAL A 86 16.05 -8.36 1.77
N SER A 87 15.55 -9.59 1.86
CA SER A 87 15.19 -10.35 0.64
C SER A 87 14.05 -9.67 -0.12
N PHE A 88 14.04 -9.78 -1.45
CA PHE A 88 12.92 -9.32 -2.30
C PHE A 88 11.57 -9.81 -1.76
N ALA A 89 11.47 -11.10 -1.41
CA ALA A 89 10.25 -11.69 -0.86
C ALA A 89 9.76 -10.97 0.41
N ALA A 90 10.66 -10.52 1.29
CA ALA A 90 10.28 -9.78 2.49
C ALA A 90 9.71 -8.39 2.16
N MET A 91 10.36 -7.67 1.24
CA MET A 91 9.87 -6.36 0.79
C MET A 91 8.54 -6.48 0.05
N ALA A 92 8.41 -7.46 -0.85
CA ALA A 92 7.16 -7.74 -1.56
C ALA A 92 6.02 -8.12 -0.60
N SER A 93 6.32 -8.86 0.48
CA SER A 93 5.33 -9.21 1.51
C SER A 93 4.82 -7.99 2.26
N VAL A 94 5.72 -7.10 2.67
CA VAL A 94 5.34 -5.82 3.30
C VAL A 94 4.53 -4.99 2.33
N ALA A 95 4.99 -4.87 1.07
CA ALA A 95 4.29 -4.09 0.06
C ALA A 95 2.88 -4.63 -0.24
N GLU A 96 2.68 -5.95 -0.21
CA GLU A 96 1.35 -6.56 -0.39
C GLU A 96 0.46 -6.34 0.84
N VAL A 97 0.96 -6.66 2.04
CA VAL A 97 0.14 -6.74 3.26
C VAL A 97 -0.12 -5.38 3.89
N GLU A 98 0.86 -4.48 3.87
CA GLU A 98 0.75 -3.14 4.46
C GLU A 98 0.18 -2.12 3.47
N SER A 99 -0.11 -2.54 2.24
CA SER A 99 -0.82 -1.68 1.29
C SER A 99 -2.32 -1.64 1.59
N ASN A 100 -2.91 -0.46 1.41
CA ASN A 100 -4.36 -0.32 1.22
C ASN A 100 -4.83 -0.78 -0.19
N GLY A 101 -3.99 -1.54 -0.91
CA GLY A 101 -4.23 -2.05 -2.24
C GLY A 101 -3.85 -1.10 -3.38
N PHE A 102 -4.34 0.14 -3.37
CA PHE A 102 -3.96 1.18 -4.33
C PHE A 102 -3.46 2.44 -3.63
N GLY A 103 -2.43 3.06 -4.19
CA GLY A 103 -1.91 4.33 -3.70
C GLY A 103 -2.67 5.55 -4.16
N PHE A 104 -3.62 5.38 -5.08
CA PHE A 104 -4.43 6.44 -5.68
C PHE A 104 -5.90 6.03 -5.73
N PHE A 105 -6.80 6.98 -5.53
CA PHE A 105 -8.20 6.84 -5.89
C PHE A 105 -8.38 6.88 -7.42
N ALA A 106 -9.55 6.44 -7.89
CA ALA A 106 -9.91 6.48 -9.32
C ALA A 106 -9.83 7.89 -9.94
N CYS A 107 -9.97 8.95 -9.13
CA CYS A 107 -9.78 10.34 -9.58
C CYS A 107 -8.31 10.75 -9.78
N GLY A 108 -7.36 9.83 -9.60
CA GLY A 108 -5.93 10.05 -9.82
C GLY A 108 -5.19 10.71 -8.66
N ARG A 109 -5.89 11.05 -7.56
CA ARG A 109 -5.32 11.61 -6.33
C ARG A 109 -4.86 10.50 -5.37
N PRO A 110 -3.81 10.70 -4.57
CA PRO A 110 -3.36 9.74 -3.58
C PRO A 110 -4.48 9.32 -2.63
N THR A 111 -4.44 8.07 -2.16
CA THR A 111 -5.27 7.67 -1.04
C THR A 111 -4.84 8.44 0.21
N ILE A 112 -5.81 8.95 0.98
CA ILE A 112 -5.51 9.73 2.18
C ILE A 112 -6.49 9.39 3.32
N LEU A 113 -6.04 9.63 4.55
CA LEU A 113 -6.90 9.76 5.72
C LEU A 113 -6.49 11.01 6.51
N PHE A 114 -7.45 11.92 6.74
CA PHE A 114 -7.17 13.15 7.45
C PHE A 114 -7.49 13.00 8.95
N GLU A 115 -6.54 13.36 9.80
CA GLU A 115 -6.61 13.20 11.24
C GLU A 115 -6.82 14.56 11.93
N ARG A 116 -8.09 14.91 12.22
CA ARG A 116 -8.45 16.20 12.86
C ARG A 116 -7.74 16.51 14.18
N HIS A 117 -7.36 15.45 14.90
CA HIS A 117 -6.64 15.54 16.17
C HIS A 117 -5.15 15.76 16.00
N VAL A 118 -4.58 15.24 14.91
CA VAL A 118 -3.23 15.59 14.51
C VAL A 118 -3.23 17.04 14.02
N PHE A 119 -4.20 17.48 13.22
CA PHE A 119 -4.27 18.87 12.77
C PHE A 119 -4.31 19.86 13.95
N TYR A 120 -5.12 19.55 14.97
CA TYR A 120 -5.13 20.31 16.23
C TYR A 120 -3.75 20.38 16.90
N ARG A 121 -3.04 19.24 17.00
CA ARG A 121 -1.69 19.18 17.59
C ARG A 121 -0.67 19.97 16.78
N GLU A 122 -0.63 19.79 15.46
CA GLU A 122 0.33 20.50 14.58
C GLU A 122 0.10 22.01 14.63
N LEU A 123 -1.16 22.47 14.73
CA LEU A 123 -1.47 23.89 14.93
C LEU A 123 -0.92 24.42 16.26
N LEU A 124 -1.01 23.65 17.36
CA LEU A 124 -0.44 24.03 18.65
C LEU A 124 1.09 24.12 18.60
N GLU A 125 1.74 23.15 17.95
CA GLU A 125 3.20 23.14 17.79
C GLU A 125 3.71 24.35 16.99
N GLN A 126 2.88 24.86 16.06
CA GLN A 126 3.15 26.07 15.29
C GLN A 126 2.71 27.37 16.00
N GLY A 127 2.16 27.30 17.21
CA GLY A 127 1.68 28.47 17.96
C GLY A 127 0.39 29.10 17.39
N ALA A 128 -0.36 28.36 16.57
CA ALA A 128 -1.62 28.82 15.99
C ALA A 128 -2.81 28.66 16.95
N ALA A 129 -3.91 29.37 16.69
CA ALA A 129 -5.13 29.37 17.50
C ALA A 129 -5.98 28.09 17.33
N ALA A 130 -5.41 26.93 17.68
CA ALA A 130 -6.04 25.61 17.50
C ALA A 130 -7.40 25.48 18.20
N ALA A 131 -7.53 26.06 19.41
CA ALA A 131 -8.78 26.03 20.18
C ALA A 131 -9.93 26.79 19.50
N GLU A 132 -9.64 27.97 18.92
CA GLU A 132 -10.63 28.76 18.18
C GLU A 132 -11.05 28.03 16.89
N LEU A 133 -10.08 27.45 16.17
CA LEU A 133 -10.35 26.64 15.00
C LEU A 133 -11.14 25.37 15.33
N ALA A 134 -10.91 24.75 16.50
CA ALA A 134 -11.67 23.59 16.94
C ALA A 134 -13.13 23.94 17.28
N ALA A 135 -13.37 25.12 17.88
CA ALA A 135 -14.72 25.61 18.12
C ALA A 135 -15.47 25.90 16.82
N LYS A 136 -14.79 26.50 15.83
CA LYS A 136 -15.40 26.89 14.55
C LYS A 136 -15.53 25.74 13.55
N TYR A 137 -14.60 24.79 13.55
CA TYR A 137 -14.51 23.69 12.59
C TYR A 137 -14.29 22.33 13.27
N PRO A 138 -15.21 21.84 14.13
CA PRO A 138 -15.00 20.64 14.96
C PRO A 138 -14.80 19.32 14.18
N ASN A 139 -15.16 19.28 12.90
CA ASN A 139 -14.91 18.14 12.01
C ASN A 139 -13.51 18.17 11.36
N ILE A 140 -12.84 19.32 11.40
CA ILE A 140 -11.53 19.58 10.79
C ILE A 140 -10.43 19.70 11.85
N CYS A 141 -10.73 20.37 12.96
CA CYS A 141 -9.80 20.58 14.06
C CYS A 141 -10.50 20.12 15.35
N ASN A 142 -9.94 19.15 16.06
CA ASN A 142 -10.51 18.67 17.32
C ASN A 142 -9.48 17.87 18.12
N PRO A 143 -9.30 18.07 19.44
CA PRO A 143 -8.38 17.25 20.23
C PRO A 143 -8.73 15.76 20.24
N ALA A 144 -10.00 15.40 19.99
CA ALA A 144 -10.44 14.01 19.88
C ALA A 144 -10.34 13.47 18.44
N ARG A 145 -9.91 12.22 18.31
CA ARG A 145 -9.89 11.49 17.03
C ARG A 145 -11.28 11.33 16.40
N GLY A 146 -11.33 10.99 15.11
CA GLY A 146 -12.59 10.70 14.40
C GLY A 146 -13.03 11.77 13.40
N GLY A 147 -14.33 11.75 13.08
CA GLY A 147 -14.93 12.63 12.07
C GLY A 147 -14.60 12.21 10.62
N TYR A 148 -14.24 10.94 10.42
CA TYR A 148 -13.86 10.39 9.12
C TYR A 148 -15.08 10.31 8.20
N THR A 149 -14.90 10.77 6.96
CA THR A 149 -15.80 10.53 5.84
C THR A 149 -15.42 9.23 5.13
N GLY A 150 -14.13 8.93 5.06
CA GLY A 150 -13.59 7.75 4.40
C GLY A 150 -13.46 7.90 2.87
N GLY A 151 -12.56 7.11 2.29
CA GLY A 151 -12.31 7.10 0.85
C GLY A 151 -11.93 8.48 0.29
N SER A 152 -12.38 8.77 -0.93
CA SER A 152 -12.09 10.06 -1.59
C SER A 152 -12.79 11.26 -0.92
N GLY A 153 -13.77 11.02 -0.04
CA GLY A 153 -14.45 12.06 0.72
C GLY A 153 -13.52 12.79 1.71
N GLU A 154 -12.41 12.17 2.12
CA GLU A 154 -11.40 12.78 2.98
C GLU A 154 -10.78 14.05 2.36
N TYR A 155 -10.76 14.16 1.02
CA TYR A 155 -10.27 15.36 0.35
C TYR A 155 -11.09 16.61 0.63
N GLN A 156 -12.37 16.48 0.99
CA GLN A 156 -13.17 17.64 1.40
C GLN A 156 -12.67 18.20 2.73
N ARG A 157 -12.39 17.32 3.70
CA ARG A 157 -11.84 17.69 5.01
C ARG A 157 -10.43 18.26 4.86
N PHE A 158 -9.58 17.57 4.11
CA PHE A 158 -8.23 18.04 3.80
C PHE A 158 -8.23 19.41 3.11
N ALA A 159 -9.11 19.65 2.14
CA ALA A 159 -9.16 20.93 1.43
C ALA A 159 -9.50 22.10 2.37
N VAL A 160 -10.43 21.91 3.32
CA VAL A 160 -10.74 22.94 4.33
C VAL A 160 -9.55 23.15 5.27
N ALA A 161 -8.94 22.06 5.78
CA ALA A 161 -7.76 22.17 6.63
C ALA A 161 -6.61 22.90 5.92
N TYR A 162 -6.38 22.59 4.64
CA TYR A 162 -5.32 23.16 3.82
C TYR A 162 -5.51 24.66 3.58
N GLN A 163 -6.76 25.14 3.48
CA GLN A 163 -7.05 26.57 3.43
C GLN A 163 -6.74 27.29 4.75
N LEU A 164 -6.91 26.60 5.89
CA LEU A 164 -6.65 27.16 7.22
C LEU A 164 -5.15 27.18 7.54
N ASN A 165 -4.45 26.08 7.30
CA ASN A 165 -3.01 25.96 7.48
C ASN A 165 -2.47 24.81 6.59
N PRO A 166 -1.81 25.11 5.47
CA PRO A 166 -1.32 24.10 4.52
C PRO A 166 -0.35 23.09 5.13
N GLU A 167 0.62 23.54 5.94
CA GLU A 167 1.65 22.68 6.50
C GLU A 167 1.06 21.72 7.53
N ALA A 168 0.31 22.24 8.50
CA ALA A 168 -0.38 21.43 9.49
C ALA A 168 -1.36 20.44 8.84
N ALA A 169 -2.05 20.85 7.76
CA ALA A 169 -2.98 19.97 7.05
C ALA A 169 -2.27 18.80 6.37
N ILE A 170 -1.10 19.04 5.77
CA ILE A 170 -0.29 17.96 5.19
C ILE A 170 0.21 17.03 6.29
N CYS A 171 0.76 17.60 7.37
CA CYS A 171 1.28 16.85 8.50
C CYS A 171 0.21 15.96 9.15
N ALA A 172 -1.02 16.44 9.20
CA ALA A 172 -2.17 15.77 9.78
C ALA A 172 -2.83 14.71 8.89
N CYS A 173 -2.22 14.37 7.76
CA CYS A 173 -2.80 13.45 6.80
C CYS A 173 -1.86 12.25 6.58
N SER A 174 -2.40 11.04 6.52
CA SER A 174 -1.68 9.88 6.00
C SER A 174 -1.79 9.85 4.48
N TRP A 175 -0.72 9.42 3.81
CA TRP A 175 -0.64 9.50 2.35
C TRP A 175 -0.29 8.18 1.69
N GLY A 176 -0.98 7.94 0.58
CA GLY A 176 -0.68 6.89 -0.38
C GLY A 176 -0.87 5.47 0.14
N MET A 177 -0.31 4.54 -0.62
CA MET A 177 -0.48 3.11 -0.47
C MET A 177 -0.20 2.60 0.95
N PHE A 178 0.81 3.18 1.60
CA PHE A 178 1.34 2.75 2.90
C PHE A 178 0.89 3.62 4.07
N GLN A 179 0.06 4.63 3.81
CA GLN A 179 -0.52 5.52 4.82
C GLN A 179 0.53 6.18 5.73
N ILE A 180 1.65 6.61 5.17
CA ILE A 180 2.70 7.32 5.92
C ILE A 180 2.18 8.71 6.31
N MET A 181 2.25 9.03 7.60
CA MET A 181 1.80 10.33 8.12
C MET A 181 2.71 11.48 7.65
N GLY A 182 2.11 12.58 7.22
CA GLY A 182 2.82 13.73 6.70
C GLY A 182 3.76 14.40 7.70
N PHE A 183 3.48 14.34 9.01
CA PHE A 183 4.36 14.92 10.03
C PHE A 183 5.75 14.24 10.08
N HIS A 184 5.92 13.08 9.46
CA HIS A 184 7.23 12.44 9.31
C HIS A 184 8.13 13.08 8.25
N TRP A 185 7.65 14.04 7.45
CA TRP A 185 8.39 14.61 6.31
C TRP A 185 9.85 14.93 6.64
N GLN A 186 10.10 15.56 7.80
CA GLN A 186 11.45 15.97 8.22
C GLN A 186 12.31 14.76 8.59
N ALA A 187 11.78 13.83 9.39
CA ALA A 187 12.47 12.60 9.78
C ALA A 187 12.81 11.71 8.58
N LEU A 188 12.00 11.77 7.51
CA LEU A 188 12.22 11.05 6.26
C LEU A 188 13.13 11.81 5.27
N GLY A 189 13.59 13.00 5.64
CA GLY A 189 14.52 13.81 4.86
C GLY A 189 13.90 14.53 3.66
N TYR A 190 12.59 14.77 3.68
CA TYR A 190 11.98 15.69 2.71
C TYR A 190 12.26 17.15 3.13
N PRO A 191 12.36 18.10 2.18
CA PRO A 191 12.69 19.48 2.51
C PRO A 191 11.52 20.28 3.12
N SER A 192 10.28 19.83 2.91
CA SER A 192 9.07 20.45 3.47
C SER A 192 7.89 19.48 3.45
N PRO A 193 6.81 19.76 4.19
CA PRO A 193 5.55 19.03 4.04
C PRO A 193 5.05 19.02 2.59
N GLN A 194 5.17 20.15 1.87
CA GLN A 194 4.73 20.27 0.49
C GLN A 194 5.52 19.34 -0.44
N ALA A 195 6.84 19.23 -0.27
CA ALA A 195 7.66 18.31 -1.06
C ALA A 195 7.30 16.85 -0.77
N PHE A 196 7.02 16.51 0.49
CA PHE A 196 6.50 15.18 0.85
C PHE A 196 5.16 14.90 0.15
N LYS A 197 4.18 15.81 0.25
CA LYS A 197 2.88 15.68 -0.44
C LYS A 197 3.05 15.53 -1.95
N GLN A 198 3.93 16.30 -2.58
CA GLN A 198 4.20 16.22 -4.01
C GLN A 198 4.75 14.85 -4.40
N ALA A 199 5.72 14.32 -3.63
CA ALA A 199 6.24 12.98 -3.87
C ALA A 199 5.13 11.92 -3.84
N MET A 200 4.21 11.99 -2.87
CA MET A 200 3.10 11.05 -2.75
C MET A 200 2.11 11.09 -3.93
N ASP A 201 2.06 12.22 -4.66
CA ASP A 201 1.18 12.44 -5.82
C ASP A 201 1.75 11.91 -7.15
N ILE A 202 3.07 11.70 -7.21
CA ILE A 202 3.78 11.27 -8.43
C ILE A 202 3.42 9.84 -8.79
N SER A 203 3.71 8.88 -7.91
CA SER A 203 3.52 7.44 -8.19
C SER A 203 3.53 6.61 -6.91
N GLU A 204 3.08 5.37 -6.99
CA GLU A 204 3.20 4.44 -5.86
C GLU A 204 4.68 4.07 -5.59
N GLY A 205 5.57 4.20 -6.59
CA GLY A 205 7.01 4.07 -6.39
C GLY A 205 7.58 5.14 -5.46
N GLU A 206 7.10 6.38 -5.55
CA GLU A 206 7.45 7.42 -4.58
C GLU A 206 6.85 7.17 -3.20
N GLN A 207 5.64 6.61 -3.15
CA GLN A 207 5.03 6.18 -1.88
C GLN A 207 5.83 5.03 -1.24
N LEU A 208 6.36 4.10 -2.04
CA LEU A 208 7.29 3.06 -1.59
C LEU A 208 8.59 3.64 -1.03
N LYS A 209 9.16 4.67 -1.67
CA LYS A 209 10.34 5.36 -1.12
C LYS A 209 10.07 5.97 0.25
N ALA A 210 8.88 6.55 0.49
CA ALA A 210 8.51 7.03 1.82
C ALA A 210 8.42 5.89 2.84
N LEU A 211 7.86 4.74 2.48
CA LEU A 211 7.85 3.54 3.33
C LEU A 211 9.28 3.08 3.67
N VAL A 212 10.16 3.00 2.68
CA VAL A 212 11.56 2.60 2.88
C VAL A 212 12.24 3.53 3.89
N LYS A 213 12.15 4.84 3.66
CA LYS A 213 12.69 5.85 4.58
C LYS A 213 12.10 5.72 5.98
N PHE A 214 10.82 5.39 6.09
CA PHE A 214 10.13 5.22 7.37
C PHE A 214 10.65 4.00 8.14
N ILE A 215 10.89 2.90 7.42
CA ILE A 215 11.50 1.70 8.01
C ILE A 215 12.95 2.01 8.43
N GLU A 216 13.75 2.69 7.61
CA GLU A 216 15.13 3.05 7.94
C GLU A 216 15.22 3.98 9.17
N ALA A 217 14.28 4.91 9.31
CA ALA A 217 14.22 5.84 10.44
C ALA A 217 13.91 5.15 11.78
N ASP A 218 13.43 3.90 11.76
CA ASP A 218 13.14 3.11 12.95
C ASP A 218 13.99 1.83 13.01
N PRO A 219 15.15 1.85 13.70
CA PRO A 219 16.07 0.71 13.76
C PRO A 219 15.45 -0.57 14.33
N ILE A 220 14.43 -0.45 15.21
CA ILE A 220 13.76 -1.61 15.81
C ILE A 220 12.84 -2.25 14.77
N LEU A 221 12.05 -1.43 14.07
CA LEU A 221 11.19 -1.88 12.97
C LEU A 221 12.03 -2.52 11.86
N HIS A 222 13.12 -1.87 11.46
CA HIS A 222 14.04 -2.37 10.44
C HIS A 222 14.66 -3.70 10.84
N LYS A 223 15.17 -3.82 12.07
CA LYS A 223 15.71 -5.07 12.60
C LYS A 223 14.68 -6.19 12.62
N ALA A 224 13.44 -5.90 13.00
CA ALA A 224 12.35 -6.88 12.99
C ALA A 224 12.07 -7.38 11.56
N LEU A 225 12.05 -6.48 10.56
CA LEU A 225 11.88 -6.86 9.16
C LEU A 225 13.04 -7.74 8.65
N LYS A 226 14.30 -7.33 8.89
CA LYS A 226 15.50 -8.11 8.51
C LYS A 226 15.50 -9.51 9.13
N ALA A 227 15.10 -9.60 10.39
CA ALA A 227 14.99 -10.86 11.10
C ALA A 227 13.70 -11.64 10.79
N ARG A 228 12.80 -11.11 9.94
CA ARG A 228 11.49 -11.69 9.58
C ARG A 228 10.62 -11.97 10.80
N LYS A 229 10.71 -11.10 11.81
CA LYS A 229 9.90 -11.17 13.03
C LYS A 229 8.57 -10.48 12.80
N TRP A 230 7.68 -11.13 12.05
CA TRP A 230 6.43 -10.54 11.55
C TRP A 230 5.53 -9.96 12.64
N ALA A 231 5.44 -10.60 13.80
CA ALA A 231 4.67 -10.07 14.94
C ALA A 231 5.29 -8.80 15.55
N GLU A 232 6.62 -8.74 15.68
CA GLU A 232 7.31 -7.54 16.17
C GLU A 232 7.19 -6.38 15.15
N PHE A 233 7.33 -6.69 13.86
CA PHE A 233 7.16 -5.73 12.78
C PHE A 233 5.72 -5.19 12.73
N ALA A 234 4.72 -6.08 12.65
CA ALA A 234 3.32 -5.70 12.54
C ALA A 234 2.84 -4.89 13.76
N LYS A 235 3.26 -5.26 14.98
CA LYS A 235 2.94 -4.50 16.19
C LYS A 235 3.48 -3.07 16.14
N ARG A 236 4.68 -2.88 15.61
CA ARG A 236 5.34 -1.58 15.57
C ARG A 236 4.83 -0.71 14.42
N TYR A 237 4.49 -1.32 13.29
CA TYR A 237 3.93 -0.63 12.12
C TYR A 237 2.43 -0.31 12.28
N ASN A 238 1.61 -1.31 12.62
CA ASN A 238 0.15 -1.20 12.69
C ASN A 238 -0.38 -0.90 14.10
N GLY A 239 0.49 -0.87 15.11
CA GLY A 239 0.14 -0.63 16.50
C GLY A 239 -0.27 -1.88 17.30
N PRO A 240 -0.66 -1.72 18.57
CA PRO A 240 -0.88 -2.83 19.50
C PRO A 240 -2.03 -3.75 19.10
N ALA A 241 -3.00 -3.26 18.33
CA ALA A 241 -4.17 -4.00 17.85
C ALA A 241 -3.92 -4.81 16.57
N TYR A 242 -2.67 -4.94 16.10
CA TYR A 242 -2.35 -5.59 14.82
C TYR A 242 -2.90 -7.02 14.66
N LYS A 243 -3.09 -7.75 15.78
CA LYS A 243 -3.65 -9.10 15.78
C LYS A 243 -5.12 -9.17 15.38
N GLU A 244 -5.89 -8.09 15.59
CA GLU A 244 -7.30 -8.05 15.20
C GLU A 244 -7.48 -8.18 13.68
N ASN A 245 -6.43 -7.85 12.92
CA ASN A 245 -6.39 -7.93 11.46
C ASN A 245 -5.41 -8.99 10.94
N ASP A 246 -4.88 -9.87 11.79
CA ASP A 246 -3.94 -10.94 11.43
C ASP A 246 -2.72 -10.49 10.61
N TYR A 247 -2.21 -9.26 10.85
CA TYR A 247 -1.12 -8.69 10.05
C TYR A 247 0.14 -9.57 10.03
N ASP A 248 0.51 -10.16 11.17
CA ASP A 248 1.64 -11.07 11.29
C ASP A 248 1.48 -12.35 10.47
N ILE A 249 0.30 -12.98 10.54
CA ILE A 249 -0.02 -14.19 9.79
C ILE A 249 -0.03 -13.88 8.28
N LYS A 250 -0.61 -12.74 7.88
CA LYS A 250 -0.63 -12.29 6.49
C LYS A 250 0.78 -12.05 5.96
N LEU A 251 1.64 -11.35 6.70
CA LEU A 251 3.05 -11.13 6.34
C LEU A 251 3.81 -12.45 6.19
N ALA A 252 3.67 -13.36 7.17
CA ALA A 252 4.33 -14.65 7.13
C ALA A 252 3.91 -15.48 5.91
N ARG A 253 2.61 -15.47 5.60
CA ARG A 253 2.05 -16.18 4.44
C ARG A 253 2.53 -15.58 3.13
N ALA A 254 2.46 -14.26 2.98
CA ALA A 254 2.95 -13.55 1.80
C ALA A 254 4.43 -13.86 1.56
N TYR A 255 5.24 -13.92 2.63
CA TYR A 255 6.66 -14.23 2.52
C TYR A 255 6.96 -15.61 1.95
N GLN A 256 6.25 -16.63 2.45
CA GLN A 256 6.35 -17.99 1.91
C GLN A 256 5.98 -18.03 0.43
N GLN A 257 4.95 -17.28 0.05
CA GLN A 257 4.45 -17.24 -1.33
C GLN A 257 5.45 -16.59 -2.28
N PHE A 258 5.98 -15.42 -1.94
CA PHE A 258 6.99 -14.76 -2.76
C PHE A 258 8.31 -15.54 -2.81
N THR A 259 8.68 -16.23 -1.73
CA THR A 259 9.87 -17.08 -1.72
C THR A 259 9.73 -18.25 -2.70
N ALA A 260 8.57 -18.91 -2.72
CA ALA A 260 8.30 -19.99 -3.67
C ALA A 260 8.28 -19.48 -5.12
N ALA A 261 7.64 -18.34 -5.38
CA ALA A 261 7.56 -17.75 -6.71
C ALA A 261 8.96 -17.39 -7.28
N SER A 262 9.83 -16.78 -6.46
CA SER A 262 11.20 -16.44 -6.89
C SER A 262 12.05 -17.68 -7.20
N GLN A 263 11.87 -18.78 -6.46
CA GLN A 263 12.57 -20.04 -6.73
C GLN A 263 12.12 -20.66 -8.06
N GLN A 264 10.83 -20.58 -8.36
CA GLN A 264 10.25 -21.13 -9.59
C GLN A 264 10.66 -20.32 -10.83
N GLN A 265 10.70 -18.99 -10.74
CA GLN A 265 11.24 -18.13 -11.81
C GLN A 265 12.73 -18.38 -12.07
N GLY A 266 13.52 -18.60 -11.03
CA GLY A 266 14.94 -18.95 -11.17
C GLY A 266 15.13 -20.30 -11.89
N ALA A 267 14.30 -21.30 -11.58
CA ALA A 267 14.34 -22.60 -12.24
C ALA A 267 13.93 -22.53 -13.72
N ASP A 268 12.84 -21.81 -14.04
CA ASP A 268 12.35 -21.67 -15.42
C ASP A 268 13.38 -20.96 -16.33
N ASN A 269 14.10 -19.96 -15.80
CA ASN A 269 15.14 -19.24 -16.55
C ASN A 269 16.39 -20.10 -16.85
N VAL A 270 16.69 -21.09 -16.01
CA VAL A 270 17.82 -22.02 -16.23
C VAL A 270 17.47 -23.09 -17.28
N VAL A 271 16.20 -23.46 -17.38
CA VAL A 271 15.73 -24.45 -18.36
C VAL A 271 15.49 -23.83 -19.75
N ALA A 272 15.31 -22.51 -19.82
CA ALA A 272 15.10 -21.76 -21.06
C ALA A 272 16.39 -21.21 -21.71
N ALA A 273 17.56 -21.37 -21.07
CA ALA A 273 18.88 -20.95 -21.56
C ALA A 273 19.67 -22.14 -22.13
#